data_AF-A0A354RAE6-F1
#
_entry.id   AF-A0A354RAE6-F1
#
_cell.length_a   1.000
_cell.length_b   1.000
_cell.length_c   1.000
_cell.angle_alpha   90.00
_cell.angle_beta   90.00
_cell.angle_gamma   90.00
#
_symmetry.space_group_name_H-M   'P 1'
#
loop_
_entity.id
_entity.type
_entity.pdbx_description
1 polymer ?
#
loop_
_entity_poly.entity_id
_entity_poly.type
_entity_poly.pdbx_seq_one_letter_code
_entity_poly.pdbx_strand_id
1 'polypeptide(L)'
;MNDFSIKAIRHLESALKSQPDHLPSVVALCEVNFKQKNFSKVRSIIDSALQQFDANATLCFWDAKIKHSQGKSIEASIAIDQAIAIEC
;
A
#
# COMPACT_ATOMS: atom_id res chain seq x y z
N MET A 1 -5.76 -18.74 -2.42
CA MET A 1 -4.35 -18.29 -2.33
C MET A 1 -3.47 -19.50 -2.60
N ASN A 2 -2.43 -19.39 -3.43
CA ASN A 2 -1.52 -20.53 -3.72
C ASN A 2 -0.30 -20.53 -2.76
N ASP A 3 0.39 -21.67 -2.66
CA ASP A 3 1.56 -21.86 -1.77
C ASP A 3 2.64 -20.78 -1.97
N PHE A 4 2.90 -20.42 -3.23
CA PHE A 4 3.84 -19.36 -3.58
C PHE A 4 3.46 -18.01 -2.95
N SER A 5 2.18 -17.59 -3.07
CA SER A 5 1.71 -16.31 -2.51
C SER A 5 1.79 -16.28 -0.99
N ILE A 6 1.52 -17.41 -0.32
CA ILE A 6 1.64 -17.53 1.14
C ILE A 6 3.09 -17.32 1.57
N LYS A 7 4.02 -18.01 0.91
CA LYS A 7 5.46 -17.87 1.18
C LYS A 7 5.94 -16.44 0.91
N ALA A 8 5.54 -15.85 -0.21
CA ALA A 8 5.88 -14.48 -0.56
C ALA A 8 5.42 -13.49 0.52
N ILE A 9 4.13 -13.53 0.92
CA ILE A 9 3.60 -12.67 1.99
C ILE A 9 4.43 -12.80 3.27
N ARG A 10 4.71 -14.04 3.71
CA ARG A 10 5.49 -14.27 4.93
C ARG A 10 6.89 -13.65 4.87
N HIS A 11 7.57 -13.73 3.73
CA HIS A 11 8.90 -13.13 3.56
C HIS A 11 8.83 -11.60 3.55
N LEU A 12 7.82 -11.02 2.92
CA LEU A 12 7.62 -9.57 2.89
C LEU A 12 7.28 -9.03 4.28
N GLU A 13 6.42 -9.70 5.04
CA GLU A 13 6.11 -9.35 6.43
C GLU A 13 7.35 -9.45 7.33
N SER A 14 8.22 -10.45 7.10
CA SER A 14 9.49 -10.55 7.81
C SER A 14 10.44 -9.40 7.47
N ALA A 15 10.48 -8.95 6.21
CA ALA A 15 11.30 -7.81 5.82
C ALA A 15 10.85 -6.53 6.54
N LEU A 16 9.53 -6.30 6.64
CA LEU A 16 8.97 -5.13 7.33
C LEU A 16 9.20 -5.14 8.85
N LYS A 17 9.42 -6.31 9.47
CA LYS A 17 9.83 -6.37 10.88
C LYS A 17 11.25 -5.85 11.09
N SER A 18 12.14 -6.06 10.13
CA SER A 18 13.54 -5.62 10.20
C SER A 18 13.74 -4.21 9.67
N GLN A 19 12.95 -3.81 8.65
CA GLN A 19 12.99 -2.50 7.99
C GLN A 19 11.55 -2.04 7.77
N PRO A 20 10.93 -1.34 8.74
CA PRO A 20 9.55 -0.87 8.66
C PRO A 20 9.28 0.08 7.49
N ASP A 21 10.32 0.73 6.98
CA ASP A 21 10.34 1.65 5.85
C ASP A 21 10.77 1.00 4.52
N HIS A 22 10.75 -0.34 4.42
CA HIS A 22 11.09 -1.03 3.18
C HIS A 22 9.95 -0.97 2.15
N LEU A 23 9.88 0.12 1.39
CA LEU A 23 8.80 0.42 0.42
C LEU A 23 8.48 -0.75 -0.53
N PRO A 24 9.46 -1.47 -1.12
CA PRO A 24 9.15 -2.58 -2.02
C PRO A 24 8.30 -3.67 -1.35
N SER A 25 8.52 -3.94 -0.05
CA SER A 25 7.71 -4.92 0.67
C SER A 25 6.30 -4.43 0.96
N VAL A 26 6.14 -3.15 1.29
CA VAL A 26 4.81 -2.53 1.44
C VAL A 26 4.02 -2.63 0.14
N VAL A 27 4.61 -2.22 -0.98
CA VAL A 27 3.96 -2.24 -2.31
C VAL A 27 3.56 -3.66 -2.71
N ALA A 28 4.47 -4.63 -2.58
CA ALA A 28 4.18 -6.02 -2.93
C ALA A 28 3.04 -6.61 -2.07
N LEU A 29 2.99 -6.28 -0.77
CA LEU A 29 1.90 -6.70 0.11
C LEU A 29 0.58 -6.04 -0.28
N CYS A 30 0.58 -4.76 -0.64
CA CYS A 30 -0.59 -4.07 -1.18
C CYS A 30 -1.09 -4.74 -2.46
N GLU A 31 -0.21 -5.03 -3.42
CA GLU A 31 -0.58 -5.69 -4.68
C GLU A 31 -1.24 -7.05 -4.48
N VAL A 32 -0.60 -7.92 -3.68
CA VAL A 32 -1.10 -9.26 -3.44
C VAL A 32 -2.46 -9.23 -2.77
N ASN A 33 -2.65 -8.38 -1.76
CA ASN A 33 -3.93 -8.25 -1.07
C ASN A 33 -5.00 -7.57 -1.93
N PHE A 34 -4.63 -6.58 -2.74
CA PHE A 34 -5.55 -5.90 -3.67
C PHE A 34 -6.09 -6.87 -4.73
N LYS A 35 -5.20 -7.70 -5.34
CA LYS A 35 -5.60 -8.74 -6.30
C LYS A 35 -6.55 -9.77 -5.69
N GLN A 36 -6.42 -10.02 -4.39
CA GLN A 36 -7.31 -10.90 -3.63
C GLN A 36 -8.59 -10.21 -3.12
N LYS A 37 -8.79 -8.93 -3.45
CA LYS A 37 -9.91 -8.09 -2.96
C LYS A 37 -9.92 -7.92 -1.43
N ASN A 38 -8.79 -8.14 -0.77
CA ASN A 38 -8.60 -7.94 0.66
C ASN A 38 -8.33 -6.45 0.96
N PHE A 39 -9.27 -5.58 0.60
CA PHE A 39 -9.08 -4.12 0.68
C PHE A 39 -8.85 -3.63 2.12
N SER A 40 -9.47 -4.26 3.13
CA SER A 40 -9.20 -3.94 4.54
C SER A 40 -7.73 -4.14 4.92
N LYS A 41 -7.10 -5.21 4.42
CA LYS A 41 -5.68 -5.48 4.66
C LYS A 41 -4.79 -4.48 3.93
N VAL A 42 -5.10 -4.15 2.67
CA VAL A 42 -4.39 -3.11 1.92
C VAL A 42 -4.45 -1.77 2.68
N ARG A 43 -5.62 -1.39 3.20
CA ARG A 43 -5.78 -0.18 3.99
C ARG A 43 -4.88 -0.19 5.23
N SER A 44 -4.91 -1.27 6.01
CA SER A 44 -4.07 -1.43 7.20
C SER A 44 -2.56 -1.36 6.88
N ILE A 45 -2.13 -1.92 5.74
CA ILE A 45 -0.73 -1.85 5.29
C ILE A 45 -0.35 -0.39 4.98
N ILE A 46 -1.19 0.32 4.22
CA ILE A 46 -0.95 1.73 3.87
C ILE A 46 -0.93 2.61 5.12
N ASP A 47 -1.89 2.44 6.03
CA ASP A 47 -1.96 3.21 7.28
C ASP A 47 -0.71 3.00 8.13
N SER A 48 -0.23 1.75 8.24
CA SER A 48 1.01 1.45 8.95
C SER A 48 2.23 2.07 8.27
N ALA A 49 2.29 2.05 6.93
CA ALA A 49 3.40 2.62 6.18
C ALA A 49 3.42 4.15 6.30
N LEU A 50 2.28 4.84 6.21
CA LEU A 50 2.21 6.29 6.37
C LEU A 50 2.69 6.79 7.75
N GLN A 51 2.81 5.92 8.76
CA GLN A 51 3.41 6.26 10.06
C GLN A 51 4.93 6.08 10.10
N GLN A 52 5.51 5.31 9.18
CA GLN A 52 6.94 4.97 9.16
C GLN A 52 7.70 5.74 8.08
N PHE A 53 7.03 6.05 6.98
CA PHE A 53 7.61 6.75 5.85
C PHE A 53 7.34 8.24 5.99
N ASP A 54 8.38 9.05 5.79
CA ASP A 54 8.22 10.46 5.43
C ASP A 54 7.39 10.57 4.14
N ALA A 55 6.90 11.78 3.82
CA ALA A 55 6.02 12.04 2.68
C ALA A 55 6.42 11.22 1.42
N ASN A 56 5.58 10.25 1.06
CA ASN A 56 5.90 9.26 0.04
C ASN A 56 4.80 9.18 -1.03
N ALA A 57 5.15 9.60 -2.25
CA ALA A 57 4.22 9.63 -3.39
C ALA A 57 3.63 8.25 -3.73
N THR A 58 4.42 7.18 -3.60
CA THR A 58 3.96 5.82 -3.88
C THR A 58 2.88 5.37 -2.90
N LEU A 59 2.99 5.73 -1.62
CA LEU A 59 1.95 5.42 -0.62
C LEU A 59 0.68 6.24 -0.86
N CYS A 60 0.79 7.51 -1.23
CA CYS A 60 -0.34 8.34 -1.65
C CYS A 60 -1.06 7.76 -2.88
N PHE A 61 -0.30 7.28 -3.86
CA PHE A 61 -0.86 6.59 -5.03
C PHE A 61 -1.62 5.31 -4.65
N TRP A 62 -1.06 4.50 -3.75
CA TRP A 62 -1.73 3.29 -3.26
C TRP A 62 -3.02 3.61 -2.48
N ASP A 63 -3.01 4.68 -1.69
CA ASP A 63 -4.18 5.20 -0.98
C ASP A 63 -5.29 5.63 -1.96
N ALA A 64 -4.93 6.36 -3.01
CA ALA A 64 -5.87 6.72 -4.06
C ALA A 64 -6.45 5.50 -4.78
N LYS A 65 -5.60 4.54 -5.14
CA LYS A 65 -6.00 3.31 -5.84
C LYS A 65 -7.02 2.50 -5.04
N ILE A 66 -6.83 2.36 -3.72
CA ILE A 66 -7.82 1.67 -2.88
C ILE A 66 -9.12 2.48 -2.74
N LYS A 67 -9.05 3.79 -2.52
CA LYS A 67 -10.23 4.65 -2.45
C LYS A 67 -11.06 4.60 -3.72
N HIS A 68 -10.40 4.62 -4.88
CA HIS A 68 -11.06 4.47 -6.17
C HIS A 68 -11.75 3.12 -6.31
N SER A 69 -11.09 2.03 -5.91
CA SER A 69 -11.69 0.68 -5.92
C SER A 69 -12.92 0.54 -5.01
N GLN A 70 -13.08 1.44 -4.02
CA GLN A 70 -14.22 1.51 -3.11
C GLN A 70 -15.31 2.50 -3.57
N GLY A 71 -15.16 3.11 -4.76
CA GLY A 71 -16.10 4.12 -5.28
C GLY A 71 -15.93 5.52 -4.69
N LYS A 72 -14.89 5.75 -3.89
CA LYS A 72 -14.61 7.05 -3.23
C LYS A 72 -13.79 7.95 -4.15
N SER A 73 -14.35 8.33 -5.30
CA SER A 73 -13.62 9.01 -6.36
C SER A 73 -13.05 10.38 -5.94
N ILE A 74 -13.76 11.15 -5.11
CA ILE A 74 -13.28 12.45 -4.62
C ILE A 74 -12.05 12.26 -3.72
N GLU A 75 -12.14 11.35 -2.73
CA GLU A 75 -11.01 11.07 -1.84
C GLU A 75 -9.81 10.49 -2.58
N ALA A 76 -10.06 9.72 -3.65
CA ALA A 76 -9.01 9.17 -4.51
C ALA A 76 -8.29 10.28 -5.29
N SER A 77 -9.03 11.25 -5.85
CA SER A 77 -8.45 12.39 -6.55
C SER A 77 -7.51 13.18 -5.62
N ILE A 78 -7.98 13.48 -4.41
CA ILE A 78 -7.18 14.21 -3.40
C ILE A 78 -5.87 13.46 -3.10
N ALA A 79 -5.91 12.14 -2.96
CA ALA A 79 -4.72 11.34 -2.69
C ALA A 79 -3.76 11.29 -3.89
N ILE A 80 -4.26 11.36 -5.13
CA ILE A 80 -3.42 11.53 -6.33
C ILE A 80 -2.77 12.90 -6.37
N ASP A 81 -3.52 13.96 -6.06
CA ASP A 81 -2.97 15.32 -6.03
C ASP A 81 -1.83 15.44 -5.00
N GLN A 82 -1.97 14.78 -3.84
CA GLN A 82 -0.91 14.66 -2.85
C GLN A 82 0.32 13.92 -3.37
N ALA A 83 0.13 12.82 -4.12
CA ALA A 83 1.24 12.09 -4.71
C ALA A 83 2.03 12.96 -5.71
N ILE A 84 1.31 13.69 -6.58
CA ILE A 84 1.91 14.60 -7.56
C ILE A 84 2.70 15.73 -6.87
N ALA A 85 2.14 16.31 -5.80
CA ALA A 85 2.77 17.39 -5.06
C ALA A 85 4.09 16.99 -4.38
N ILE A 86 4.29 15.70 -4.08
CA ILE A 86 5.55 15.19 -3.49
C ILE A 86 6.66 15.06 -4.55
N GLU A 87 6.29 14.83 -5.82
CA GLU A 87 7.24 14.64 -6.92
C GLU A 87 7.60 15.93 -7.68
N CYS A 88 6.93 17.04 -7.37
CA CYS A 88 7.15 18.36 -7.97
C CYS A 88 8.10 19.22 -7.11
#